data_AF-A0A2S7SW84-F1
#
_entry.id   AF-A0A2S7SW84-F1
#
_cell.length_a   1.000
_cell.length_b   1.000
_cell.length_c   1.000
_cell.angle_alpha   90.00
_cell.angle_beta   90.00
_cell.angle_gamma   90.00
#
_symmetry.space_group_name_H-M   'P 1'
#
loop_
_entity.id
_entity.type
_entity.pdbx_description
1 polymer ?
#
loop_
_entity_poly.entity_id
_entity_poly.type
_entity_poly.pdbx_seq_one_letter_code
_entity_poly.pdbx_strand_id
1 'polypeptide(L)'
;MLIAPVFFLSFFGMIFGIVYMRNKENMAMIDRGINPRTPKIASPRPFLSLKFGLLLCGVGLGLFLAFLVDELMMKHNVMVGGEMDYREYPQIYFAMIGLFGGLGLVISYLIEKRDWMDKKWDEKETNIKYLPSEKTPS
;
A
#
# COMPACT_ATOMS: atom_id res chain seq x y z
N MET A 1 -20.30 -2.06 -27.25
CA MET A 1 -20.54 -3.18 -26.30
C MET A 1 -19.44 -4.25 -26.27
N LEU A 2 -18.30 -4.08 -26.94
CA LEU A 2 -17.19 -5.06 -26.91
C LEU A 2 -16.09 -4.72 -25.88
N ILE A 3 -16.13 -3.55 -25.25
CA ILE A 3 -15.13 -3.13 -24.25
C ILE A 3 -15.12 -4.08 -23.06
N ALA A 4 -16.30 -4.43 -22.52
CA ALA A 4 -16.42 -5.26 -21.33
C ALA A 4 -15.77 -6.64 -21.48
N PRO A 5 -16.09 -7.47 -22.50
CA PRO A 5 -15.48 -8.80 -22.62
C PRO A 5 -13.96 -8.77 -22.85
N VAL A 6 -13.42 -7.73 -23.53
CA VAL A 6 -11.97 -7.61 -23.77
C VAL A 6 -11.22 -7.32 -22.46
N PHE A 7 -11.77 -6.46 -21.60
CA PHE A 7 -11.20 -6.20 -20.27
C PHE A 7 -11.16 -7.47 -19.42
N PHE A 8 -12.22 -8.28 -19.43
CA PHE A 8 -12.26 -9.54 -18.69
C PHE A 8 -11.21 -10.54 -19.19
N LEU A 9 -11.05 -10.69 -20.51
CA LEU A 9 -10.03 -11.58 -21.08
C LEU A 9 -8.60 -11.11 -20.76
N SER A 10 -8.34 -9.81 -20.83
CA SER A 10 -7.01 -9.25 -20.53
C SER A 10 -6.64 -9.43 -19.06
N PHE A 11 -7.59 -9.15 -18.16
CA PHE A 11 -7.39 -9.34 -16.72
C PHE A 11 -7.15 -10.82 -16.37
N PHE A 12 -7.94 -11.72 -16.93
CA PHE A 12 -7.77 -13.16 -16.73
C PHE A 12 -6.44 -13.66 -17.30
N GLY A 13 -6.05 -13.20 -18.49
CA GLY A 13 -4.76 -13.52 -19.12
C GLY A 13 -3.57 -13.04 -18.29
N MET A 14 -3.65 -11.86 -17.69
CA MET A 14 -2.62 -11.32 -16.80
C MET A 14 -2.45 -12.18 -15.54
N ILE A 15 -3.55 -12.53 -14.88
CA ILE A 15 -3.53 -13.39 -13.68
C ILE A 15 -2.93 -14.76 -14.03
N PHE A 16 -3.40 -15.36 -15.13
CA PHE A 16 -2.90 -16.64 -15.60
C PHE A 16 -1.41 -16.58 -15.93
N GLY A 17 -0.95 -15.52 -16.60
CA GLY A 17 0.46 -15.29 -16.91
C GLY A 17 1.34 -15.20 -15.66
N ILE A 18 0.90 -14.45 -14.64
CA ILE A 18 1.63 -14.32 -13.36
C ILE A 18 1.72 -15.68 -12.65
N VAL A 19 0.64 -16.45 -12.60
CA VAL A 19 0.62 -17.78 -11.96
C VAL A 19 1.50 -18.77 -12.72
N TYR A 20 1.43 -18.76 -14.05
CA TYR A 20 2.22 -19.63 -14.91
C TYR A 20 3.72 -19.37 -14.75
N MET A 21 4.15 -18.10 -14.75
CA MET A 21 5.55 -17.74 -14.51
C MET A 21 6.03 -18.15 -13.12
N ARG A 22 5.23 -17.90 -12.06
CA ARG A 22 5.56 -18.34 -10.70
C ARG A 22 5.74 -19.85 -10.61
N ASN A 23 4.92 -20.63 -11.30
CA ASN A 23 5.04 -22.08 -11.31
C ASN A 23 6.31 -22.54 -12.03
N LYS A 24 6.69 -21.87 -13.13
CA LYS A 24 7.95 -22.13 -13.85
C LYS A 24 9.18 -21.79 -13.02
N GLU A 25 9.14 -20.67 -12.29
CA GLU A 25 10.21 -20.27 -11.35
C GLU A 25 10.37 -21.29 -10.21
N ASN A 26 9.25 -21.80 -9.67
CA ASN A 26 9.28 -22.82 -8.62
C ASN A 26 9.96 -24.12 -9.08
N MET A 27 9.71 -24.57 -10.31
CA MET A 27 10.38 -25.75 -10.86
C MET A 27 11.87 -25.52 -11.06
N ALA A 28 12.25 -24.35 -11.61
CA ALA A 28 13.65 -24.00 -11.79
C ALA A 28 14.42 -23.84 -10.44
N MET A 29 13.72 -23.51 -9.35
CA MET A 29 14.31 -23.50 -8.00
C MET A 29 14.56 -24.91 -7.47
N ILE A 30 13.61 -25.83 -7.64
CA ILE A 30 13.75 -27.25 -7.25
C ILE A 30 14.93 -27.89 -7.99
N ASP A 31 15.05 -27.64 -9.30
CA ASP A 31 16.14 -28.16 -10.13
C ASP A 31 17.52 -27.63 -9.73
N ARG A 32 17.57 -26.44 -9.11
CA ARG A 32 18.80 -25.84 -8.55
C ARG A 32 19.08 -26.25 -7.11
N GLY A 33 18.33 -27.21 -6.55
CA GLY A 33 18.45 -27.66 -5.16
C GLY A 33 17.96 -26.63 -4.13
N ILE A 34 17.26 -25.58 -4.56
CA ILE A 34 16.66 -24.56 -3.70
C ILE A 34 15.22 -24.97 -3.46
N ASN A 35 14.88 -25.38 -2.24
CA ASN A 35 13.52 -25.72 -1.90
C ASN A 35 12.62 -24.46 -2.01
N PRO A 36 11.62 -24.40 -2.91
CA PRO A 36 10.71 -23.25 -3.03
C PRO A 36 9.78 -23.14 -1.82
N ARG A 37 9.68 -24.21 -1.02
CA ARG A 37 8.97 -24.27 0.26
C ARG A 37 9.87 -24.10 1.48
N THR A 38 11.19 -23.98 1.35
CA THR A 38 11.91 -23.35 2.46
C THR A 38 11.50 -21.89 2.39
N PRO A 39 10.80 -21.36 3.40
CA PRO A 39 10.59 -19.94 3.47
C PRO A 39 11.98 -19.34 3.63
N LYS A 40 12.66 -18.99 2.53
CA LYS A 40 13.71 -17.97 2.56
C LYS A 40 13.01 -16.75 3.10
N ILE A 41 13.02 -16.61 4.42
CA ILE A 41 12.52 -15.45 5.10
C ILE A 41 11.13 -15.09 4.53
N ALA A 42 10.16 -15.99 4.68
CA ALA A 42 8.84 -15.51 4.99
C ALA A 42 8.98 -14.86 6.36
N SER A 43 9.64 -13.69 6.45
CA SER A 43 9.11 -12.67 7.31
C SER A 43 7.68 -12.59 6.78
N PRO A 44 6.64 -13.03 7.51
CA PRO A 44 5.32 -12.53 7.19
C PRO A 44 5.57 -11.04 7.10
N ARG A 45 5.43 -10.40 5.93
CA ARG A 45 5.56 -8.94 5.84
C ARG A 45 4.33 -8.49 6.60
N PRO A 46 4.39 -8.33 7.95
CA PRO A 46 3.19 -8.16 8.75
C PRO A 46 2.53 -6.83 8.39
N PHE A 47 3.27 -5.99 7.67
CA PHE A 47 2.95 -4.66 7.26
C PHE A 47 2.37 -4.60 5.84
N LEU A 48 2.23 -5.73 5.10
CA LEU A 48 1.56 -5.70 3.79
C LEU A 48 0.06 -5.39 3.97
N SER A 49 -0.58 -6.05 4.94
CA SER A 49 -1.94 -5.73 5.36
C SER A 49 -2.06 -4.30 5.90
N LEU A 50 -1.02 -3.78 6.56
CA LEU A 50 -0.99 -2.40 7.04
C LEU A 50 -0.92 -1.38 5.89
N LYS A 51 -0.15 -1.67 4.83
CA LYS A 51 -0.09 -0.86 3.61
C LYS A 51 -1.42 -0.80 2.89
N PHE A 52 -2.06 -1.96 2.69
CA PHE A 52 -3.38 -2.02 2.05
C PHE A 52 -4.48 -1.44 2.93
N GLY A 53 -4.40 -1.61 4.26
CA GLY A 53 -5.34 -1.02 5.21
C GLY A 53 -5.30 0.50 5.20
N LEU A 54 -4.11 1.10 5.29
CA LEU A 54 -3.95 2.56 5.25
C LEU A 54 -4.27 3.14 3.86
N LEU A 55 -3.96 2.41 2.79
CA LEU A 55 -4.36 2.79 1.43
C LEU A 55 -5.88 2.83 1.30
N LEU A 56 -6.58 1.78 1.73
CA LEU A 56 -8.04 1.71 1.66
C LEU A 56 -8.69 2.79 2.54
N CYS A 57 -8.13 3.03 3.73
CA CYS A 57 -8.61 4.06 4.65
C CYS A 57 -8.41 5.46 4.06
N GLY A 58 -7.25 5.75 3.45
CA GLY A 58 -6.97 7.00 2.76
C GLY A 58 -7.90 7.23 1.56
N VAL A 59 -8.10 6.22 0.71
CA VAL A 59 -9.05 6.31 -0.41
C VAL A 59 -10.48 6.53 0.08
N GLY A 60 -10.92 5.82 1.12
CA GLY A 60 -12.25 5.99 1.71
C GLY A 60 -12.48 7.38 2.28
N LEU A 61 -11.51 7.91 3.04
CA LEU A 61 -11.56 9.28 3.57
C LEU A 61 -11.50 10.33 2.46
N GLY A 62 -10.67 10.12 1.44
CA GLY A 62 -10.57 11.02 0.29
C GLY A 62 -11.88 11.11 -0.50
N LEU A 63 -12.55 9.98 -0.70
CA LEU A 63 -13.85 9.95 -1.37
C LEU A 63 -14.95 10.60 -0.52
N PHE A 64 -14.96 10.36 0.79
CA PHE A 64 -15.88 11.01 1.71
C PHE A 64 -15.72 12.53 1.74
N LEU A 65 -14.46 13.01 1.78
CA LEU A 65 -14.16 14.44 1.72
C LEU A 65 -14.49 15.05 0.36
N ALA A 66 -14.25 14.34 -0.75
CA ALA A 66 -14.66 14.78 -2.08
C ALA A 66 -16.18 15.01 -2.15
N PHE A 67 -16.96 14.07 -1.62
CA PHE A 67 -18.43 14.20 -1.54
C PHE A 67 -18.85 15.42 -0.70
N LEU A 68 -18.21 15.63 0.46
CA LEU A 68 -18.53 16.74 1.34
C LEU A 68 -18.17 18.10 0.72
N VAL A 69 -17.05 18.18 0.01
CA VAL A 69 -16.65 19.36 -0.77
C VAL A 69 -17.64 19.62 -1.90
N ASP A 70 -18.08 18.60 -2.62
CA ASP A 70 -19.06 18.73 -3.71
C ASP A 70 -20.40 19.28 -3.16
N GLU A 71 -20.90 18.73 -2.04
CA GLU A 71 -22.12 19.22 -1.40
C GLU A 71 -21.99 20.67 -0.88
N LEU A 72 -20.83 21.03 -0.32
CA LEU A 72 -20.56 22.38 0.16
C LEU A 72 -20.44 23.38 -0.98
N MET A 73 -19.76 23.00 -2.07
CA MET A 73 -19.61 23.82 -3.27
C MET A 73 -20.95 24.02 -3.99
N MET A 74 -21.80 22.98 -4.08
CA MET A 74 -23.16 23.12 -4.61
C MET A 74 -23.99 24.12 -3.79
N LYS A 75 -23.85 24.14 -2.46
CA LYS A 75 -24.55 25.12 -1.61
C LYS A 75 -24.02 26.56 -1.78
N HIS A 76 -22.72 26.72 -2.07
CA HIS A 76 -22.09 28.05 -2.17
C HIS A 76 -22.10 28.66 -3.59
N ASN A 77 -22.20 27.83 -4.64
CA ASN A 77 -22.22 28.26 -6.05
C ASN A 77 -23.59 28.72 -6.56
N VAL A 78 -24.66 28.69 -5.75
CA VAL A 78 -25.93 29.37 -6.08
C VAL A 78 -25.76 30.90 -6.09
N MET A 79 -24.69 31.45 -5.51
CA MET A 79 -24.54 32.91 -5.33
C MET A 79 -23.62 33.62 -6.34
N VAL A 80 -22.85 32.91 -7.16
CA VAL A 80 -21.89 33.55 -8.09
C VAL A 80 -22.22 33.18 -9.54
N GLY A 81 -23.25 33.85 -10.06
CA GLY A 81 -23.34 34.25 -11.46
C GLY A 81 -23.38 33.16 -12.53
N GLY A 82 -24.61 32.81 -12.94
CA GLY A 82 -25.00 32.63 -14.35
C GLY A 82 -24.50 31.36 -15.04
N GLU A 83 -25.46 30.59 -15.57
CA GLU A 83 -25.27 29.36 -16.36
C GLU A 83 -24.85 28.15 -15.52
N MET A 84 -25.88 27.52 -14.91
CA MET A 84 -25.81 26.21 -14.28
C MET A 84 -25.59 25.12 -15.34
N ASP A 85 -24.38 25.05 -15.88
CA ASP A 85 -23.91 23.86 -16.57
C ASP A 85 -23.56 22.86 -15.47
N TYR A 86 -24.34 21.78 -15.35
CA TYR A 86 -24.10 20.64 -14.45
C TYR A 86 -22.82 19.90 -14.89
N ARG A 87 -21.68 20.58 -14.87
CA ARG A 87 -20.38 19.98 -15.06
C ARG A 87 -20.07 19.28 -13.75
N GLU A 88 -20.45 18.00 -13.68
CA GLU A 88 -19.78 17.08 -12.80
C GLU A 88 -18.28 17.31 -12.99
N TYR A 89 -17.56 17.66 -11.93
CA TYR A 89 -16.11 17.82 -11.96
C TYR A 89 -15.48 16.50 -11.50
N PRO A 90 -15.44 15.44 -12.34
CA PRO A 90 -14.89 14.15 -11.94
C PRO A 90 -13.43 14.27 -11.52
N GLN A 91 -12.72 15.33 -11.95
CA GLN A 91 -11.34 15.61 -11.58
C GLN A 91 -11.17 15.78 -10.06
N ILE A 92 -12.16 16.33 -9.35
CA ILE A 92 -12.10 16.53 -7.90
C ILE A 92 -12.05 15.17 -7.19
N TYR A 93 -12.89 14.22 -7.62
CA TYR A 93 -12.91 12.87 -7.09
C TYR A 93 -11.58 12.14 -7.32
N PHE A 94 -11.05 12.18 -8.55
CA PHE A 94 -9.75 11.56 -8.86
C PHE A 94 -8.60 12.22 -8.09
N ALA A 95 -8.61 13.54 -7.95
CA ALA A 95 -7.60 14.27 -7.19
C ALA A 95 -7.65 13.91 -5.71
N MET A 96 -8.83 13.86 -5.09
CA MET A 96 -8.98 13.55 -3.67
C MET A 96 -8.62 12.10 -3.36
N ILE A 97 -9.05 11.15 -4.19
CA ILE A 97 -8.65 9.75 -4.08
C ILE A 97 -7.14 9.60 -4.19
N GLY A 98 -6.51 10.26 -5.17
CA GLY A 98 -5.06 10.21 -5.36
C GLY A 98 -4.29 10.86 -4.20
N LEU A 99 -4.75 12.01 -3.72
CA LEU A 99 -4.12 12.77 -2.64
C LEU A 99 -4.20 12.02 -1.31
N PHE A 100 -5.39 11.61 -0.89
CA PHE A 100 -5.57 10.91 0.38
C PHE A 100 -5.11 9.45 0.34
N GLY A 101 -5.27 8.77 -0.81
CA GLY A 101 -4.68 7.45 -1.01
C GLY A 101 -3.15 7.49 -0.96
N GLY A 102 -2.55 8.51 -1.58
CA GLY A 102 -1.10 8.75 -1.53
C GLY A 102 -0.61 9.10 -0.12
N LEU A 103 -1.31 9.99 0.59
CA LEU A 103 -0.99 10.31 1.99
C LEU A 103 -1.10 9.07 2.90
N GLY A 104 -2.13 8.23 2.72
CA GLY A 104 -2.26 6.96 3.43
C GLY A 104 -1.05 6.04 3.22
N LEU A 105 -0.52 5.96 1.99
CA LEU A 105 0.71 5.23 1.69
C LEU A 105 1.94 5.84 2.37
N VAL A 106 2.11 7.17 2.35
CA VAL A 106 3.24 7.87 2.99
C VAL A 106 3.23 7.64 4.50
N ILE A 107 2.07 7.74 5.15
CA ILE A 107 1.92 7.48 6.59
C ILE A 107 2.28 6.02 6.89
N SER A 108 1.86 5.07 6.04
CA SER A 108 2.21 3.65 6.20
C SER A 108 3.72 3.42 6.17
N TYR A 109 4.44 4.12 5.28
CA TYR A 109 5.90 4.06 5.22
C TYR A 109 6.57 4.66 6.47
N LEU A 110 6.04 5.77 6.99
CA LEU A 110 6.58 6.39 8.21
C LEU A 110 6.42 5.50 9.44
N ILE A 111 5.28 4.81 9.57
CA ILE A 111 5.04 3.85 10.65
C ILE A 111 6.02 2.67 10.53
N GLU A 112 6.19 2.12 9.32
CA GLU A 112 7.13 1.03 9.07
C GLU A 112 8.58 1.42 9.43
N LYS A 113 8.97 2.67 9.11
CA LYS A 113 10.30 3.19 9.44
C LYS A 113 10.54 3.31 10.95
N ARG A 114 9.51 3.72 11.72
CA ARG A 114 9.60 3.82 13.19
C ARG A 114 9.78 2.45 13.83
N ASP A 115 8.95 1.49 13.47
CA ASP A 115 8.98 0.15 14.08
C ASP A 115 10.30 -0.61 13.77
N TRP A 116 10.98 -0.28 12.66
CA TRP A 116 12.31 -0.82 12.36
C TRP A 116 13.43 -0.18 13.20
N MET A 117 13.30 1.10 13.55
CA MET A 117 14.23 1.80 14.43
C MET A 117 14.15 1.25 15.85
N ASP A 118 12.94 1.04 16.39
CA ASP A 118 12.74 0.55 17.76
C ASP A 118 13.36 -0.84 17.97
N LYS A 119 13.18 -1.75 17.01
CA LYS A 119 13.83 -3.08 17.04
C LYS A 119 15.36 -3.00 17.08
N LYS A 120 15.96 -2.02 16.39
CA LYS A 120 17.42 -1.84 16.38
C LYS A 120 17.95 -1.30 17.70
N TRP A 121 17.17 -0.50 18.43
CA TRP A 121 17.55 -0.03 19.76
C TRP A 121 17.50 -1.17 20.77
N ASP A 122 16.45 -1.99 20.76
CA ASP A 122 16.34 -3.18 21.61
C ASP A 122 17.45 -4.22 21.34
N GLU A 123 17.78 -4.45 20.07
CA GLU A 123 18.87 -5.37 19.69
C GLU A 123 20.25 -4.86 20.14
N LYS A 124 20.45 -3.54 20.15
CA LYS A 124 21.69 -2.95 20.68
C LYS A 124 21.75 -3.02 22.20
N GLU A 125 20.68 -2.72 22.91
CA GLU A 125 20.65 -2.78 24.38
C GLU A 125 20.79 -4.22 24.90
N THR A 126 20.15 -5.18 24.24
CA THR A 126 20.34 -6.59 24.55
C THR A 126 21.78 -7.03 24.28
N ASN A 127 22.35 -6.74 23.10
CA ASN A 127 23.74 -7.10 22.82
C ASN A 127 24.75 -6.45 23.79
N ILE A 128 24.53 -5.20 24.22
CA ILE A 128 25.40 -4.52 25.20
C ILE A 128 25.28 -5.15 26.59
N LYS A 129 24.09 -5.63 26.98
CA LYS A 129 23.84 -6.28 28.28
C LYS A 129 24.43 -7.69 28.39
N TYR A 130 24.65 -8.36 27.25
CA TYR A 130 25.25 -9.70 27.17
C TYR A 130 26.73 -9.69 26.76
N LEU A 131 27.37 -8.52 26.63
CA LEU A 131 28.83 -8.48 26.55
C LEU A 131 29.38 -9.04 27.86
N PRO A 132 30.26 -10.07 27.82
CA PRO A 132 30.90 -10.53 29.03
C PRO A 132 31.64 -9.35 29.65
N SER A 133 31.38 -9.11 30.94
CA SER A 133 32.11 -8.20 31.81
C SER A 133 33.57 -8.66 31.88
N GLU A 134 34.31 -8.55 30.78
CA GLU A 134 35.68 -8.99 30.69
C GLU A 134 36.61 -7.79 30.86
N LYS A 135 37.12 -7.71 32.09
CA LYS A 135 38.38 -7.11 32.52
C LYS A 135 38.43 -5.58 32.43
N THR A 136 37.96 -4.96 33.51
CA THR A 136 38.66 -3.79 34.08
C THR A 136 40.09 -4.21 34.45
N PRO A 137 41.15 -3.72 33.78
CA PRO A 137 42.47 -3.79 34.38
C PRO A 137 42.45 -2.87 35.62
N SER A 138 42.71 -3.50 36.77
CA SER A 138 42.95 -2.90 38.08
C SER A 138 43.99 -1.79 38.03
#